data_AF-A0A2G5K2Q4-F1
#
_entry.id   AF-A0A2G5K2Q4-F1
#
_cell.length_a   1.000
_cell.length_b   1.000
_cell.length_c   1.000
_cell.angle_alpha   90.00
_cell.angle_beta   90.00
_cell.angle_gamma   90.00
#
_symmetry.space_group_name_H-M   'P 1'
#
loop_
_entity.id
_entity.type
_entity.pdbx_description
1 polymer ?
#
loop_
_entity_poly.entity_id
_entity_poly.type
_entity_poly.pdbx_seq_one_letter_code
_entity_poly.pdbx_strand_id
1 'polypeptide(L)'
;MKYKLRLVALSILSAVFSAAQGPPITADKPIMLGAGSFTARTLTELRNTERGSFVYVPLMMRYLPTSNSSIGVDIPYLNYDIDNKASGSALADIKIIGKYQFFRKDATGKTFRISAKTVQTLPTGEELDLMELSTGKYAGYYGIVAGYETLKYGISNELGYNAVPDGTLDEFRYKLGFGLPLLKPQYPNKQVNLFFEYTNSWLVERDWYQLLYAQGIQYARKATTFELAIQVPLVSDFEVGRNLRYSIFFGGRFTF
;
A
#
# COMPACT_ATOMS: atom_id res chain seq x y z
N MET A 1 -44.44 -5.25 7.21
CA MET A 1 -43.15 -4.49 7.12
C MET A 1 -42.19 -4.68 8.30
N LYS A 2 -42.59 -5.15 9.48
CA LYS A 2 -41.68 -5.29 10.65
C LYS A 2 -40.75 -6.52 10.65
N TYR A 3 -40.98 -7.51 9.78
CA TYR A 3 -40.18 -8.75 9.74
C TYR A 3 -39.06 -8.76 8.68
N LYS A 4 -39.10 -7.85 7.69
CA LYS A 4 -38.04 -7.77 6.66
C LYS A 4 -36.74 -7.17 7.19
N LEU A 5 -36.79 -6.31 8.22
CA LEU A 5 -35.60 -5.69 8.81
C LEU A 5 -34.77 -6.67 9.67
N ARG A 6 -35.41 -7.70 10.24
CA ARG A 6 -34.70 -8.73 11.04
C ARG A 6 -33.97 -9.76 10.18
N LEU A 7 -34.44 -10.00 8.95
CA LEU A 7 -33.77 -10.87 7.98
C LEU A 7 -32.47 -10.24 7.43
N VAL A 8 -32.45 -8.92 7.22
CA VAL A 8 -31.24 -8.17 6.82
C VAL A 8 -30.19 -8.16 7.95
N ALA A 9 -30.64 -8.07 9.21
CA ALA A 9 -29.74 -8.15 10.36
C ALA A 9 -29.18 -9.57 10.60
N LEU A 10 -29.90 -10.62 10.19
CA LEU A 10 -29.45 -12.01 10.35
C LEU A 10 -28.50 -12.46 9.23
N SER A 11 -28.59 -11.86 8.03
CA SER A 11 -27.64 -12.11 6.92
C SER A 11 -26.25 -11.51 7.14
N ILE A 12 -26.08 -10.58 8.08
CA ILE A 12 -24.78 -9.95 8.40
C ILE A 12 -23.91 -10.85 9.32
N LEU A 13 -24.46 -11.93 9.89
CA LEU A 13 -23.75 -12.77 10.86
C LEU A 13 -22.95 -13.94 10.29
N SER A 14 -22.76 -14.02 8.98
CA SER A 14 -21.98 -15.10 8.34
C SER A 14 -20.69 -14.62 7.67
N ALA A 15 -19.98 -13.67 8.30
CA ALA A 15 -18.63 -13.34 7.90
C ALA A 15 -17.66 -14.39 8.47
N VAL A 16 -17.22 -15.32 7.62
CA VAL A 16 -16.13 -16.24 7.93
C VAL A 16 -14.85 -15.43 8.11
N PHE A 17 -14.40 -15.31 9.36
CA PHE A 17 -13.22 -14.54 9.73
C PHE A 17 -11.96 -15.12 9.09
N SER A 18 -11.35 -14.37 8.16
CA SER A 18 -10.16 -14.79 7.44
C SER A 18 -8.88 -14.51 8.27
N ALA A 19 -8.01 -15.51 8.35
CA ALA A 19 -6.74 -15.45 9.08
C ALA A 19 -5.71 -14.64 8.29
N ALA A 20 -5.46 -13.39 8.69
CA ALA A 20 -4.40 -12.59 8.09
C ALA A 20 -3.27 -12.33 9.10
N GLN A 21 -2.07 -12.81 8.76
CA GLN A 21 -0.86 -12.06 9.09
C GLN A 21 -0.98 -10.72 8.36
N GLY A 22 -0.91 -9.62 9.10
CA GLY A 22 -1.08 -8.31 8.47
C GLY A 22 0.06 -8.05 7.48
N PRO A 23 -0.23 -7.40 6.35
CA PRO A 23 0.75 -7.17 5.29
C PRO A 23 1.89 -6.25 5.71
N PRO A 24 2.95 -6.18 4.88
CA PRO A 24 3.88 -5.07 4.92
C PRO A 24 3.13 -3.72 4.84
N ILE A 25 3.75 -2.67 5.38
CA ILE A 25 3.10 -1.38 5.55
C ILE A 25 3.23 -0.58 4.25
N THR A 26 4.44 -0.47 3.71
CA THR A 26 4.80 0.31 2.51
C THR A 26 5.04 -0.55 1.26
N ALA A 27 5.37 -1.83 1.45
CA ALA A 27 5.40 -2.84 0.39
C ALA A 27 4.05 -3.58 0.28
N ASP A 28 3.88 -4.34 -0.80
CA ASP A 28 2.66 -5.13 -1.03
C ASP A 28 2.92 -6.62 -0.76
N LYS A 29 1.87 -7.38 -0.46
CA LYS A 29 1.93 -8.84 -0.29
C LYS A 29 1.11 -9.55 -1.35
N PRO A 30 1.55 -10.71 -1.88
CA PRO A 30 0.77 -11.46 -2.86
C PRO A 30 -0.48 -12.12 -2.26
N ILE A 31 -0.57 -12.21 -0.94
CA ILE A 31 -1.63 -12.92 -0.22
C ILE A 31 -2.95 -12.16 -0.27
N MET A 32 -3.96 -12.81 -0.84
CA MET A 32 -5.38 -12.46 -0.77
C MET A 32 -6.11 -13.50 0.08
N LEU A 33 -7.00 -13.03 0.97
CA LEU A 33 -7.69 -13.88 1.95
C LEU A 33 -9.16 -13.49 2.03
N GLY A 34 -10.04 -14.48 1.92
CA GLY A 34 -11.49 -14.29 1.99
C GLY A 34 -12.08 -13.84 0.66
N ALA A 35 -12.45 -14.79 -0.19
CA ALA A 35 -13.28 -14.51 -1.35
C ALA A 35 -14.58 -13.84 -0.90
N GLY A 36 -15.00 -12.81 -1.64
CA GLY A 36 -16.16 -11.99 -1.31
C GLY A 36 -15.92 -10.93 -0.24
N SER A 37 -14.70 -10.83 0.32
CA SER A 37 -14.41 -9.83 1.37
C SER A 37 -14.13 -8.44 0.80
N PHE A 38 -14.44 -7.44 1.62
CA PHE A 38 -14.08 -6.04 1.41
C PHE A 38 -13.04 -5.62 2.43
N THR A 39 -12.13 -4.76 1.99
CA THR A 39 -11.15 -4.12 2.87
C THR A 39 -11.18 -2.63 2.65
N ALA A 40 -11.40 -1.88 3.73
CA ALA A 40 -11.15 -0.44 3.78
C ALA A 40 -9.84 -0.21 4.53
N ARG A 41 -8.92 0.57 3.95
CA ARG A 41 -7.67 0.98 4.58
C ARG A 41 -7.46 2.47 4.39
N THR A 42 -6.93 3.12 5.41
CA THR A 42 -6.25 4.40 5.28
C THR A 42 -4.82 4.24 5.79
N LEU A 43 -3.87 4.84 5.09
CA LEU A 43 -2.48 4.92 5.50
C LEU A 43 -2.03 6.35 5.19
N THR A 44 -2.22 7.23 6.17
CA THR A 44 -1.83 8.63 6.08
C THR A 44 -0.32 8.72 6.03
N GLU A 45 0.20 9.50 5.09
CA GLU A 45 1.61 9.84 4.97
C GLU A 45 1.79 11.33 5.31
N LEU A 46 2.62 11.59 6.32
CA LEU A 46 3.20 12.91 6.58
C LEU A 46 4.57 12.94 5.91
N ARG A 47 4.64 13.53 4.71
CA ARG A 47 5.85 13.58 3.89
C ARG A 47 6.51 14.94 4.05
N ASN A 48 7.78 14.95 4.43
CA ASN A 48 8.59 16.15 4.49
C ASN A 48 9.73 16.05 3.48
N THR A 49 9.85 17.06 2.64
CA THR A 49 10.85 17.14 1.56
C THR A 49 11.63 18.44 1.67
N GLU A 50 12.65 18.61 0.84
CA GLU A 50 13.33 19.91 0.68
C GLU A 50 12.44 21.02 0.09
N ARG A 51 11.29 20.69 -0.53
CA ARG A 51 10.35 21.65 -1.15
C ARG A 51 9.19 22.03 -0.22
N GLY A 52 9.02 21.34 0.90
CA GLY A 52 7.91 21.58 1.82
C GLY A 52 7.33 20.30 2.43
N SER A 53 6.14 20.45 3.00
CA SER A 53 5.45 19.41 3.78
C SER A 53 4.10 19.03 3.20
N PHE A 54 3.78 17.75 3.24
CA PHE A 54 2.58 17.19 2.62
C PHE A 54 1.91 16.19 3.56
N VAL A 55 0.59 16.20 3.57
CA VAL A 55 -0.25 15.24 4.29
C VAL A 55 -1.15 14.54 3.29
N TYR A 56 -0.80 13.30 2.96
CA TYR A 56 -1.52 12.48 2.00
C TYR A 56 -2.38 11.45 2.73
N VAL A 57 -3.70 11.53 2.57
CA VAL A 57 -4.71 10.72 3.27
C VAL A 57 -5.52 9.91 2.25
N PRO A 58 -5.09 8.68 1.93
CA PRO A 58 -5.80 7.81 0.98
C PRO A 58 -6.91 7.01 1.66
N LEU A 59 -8.12 7.05 1.11
CA LEU A 59 -9.14 6.02 1.36
C LEU A 59 -8.97 4.90 0.32
N MET A 60 -8.42 3.78 0.74
CA MET A 60 -8.17 2.61 -0.09
C MET A 60 -9.28 1.57 0.12
N MET A 61 -10.01 1.24 -0.94
CA MET A 61 -11.05 0.22 -0.91
C MET A 61 -10.67 -0.93 -1.83
N ARG A 62 -10.65 -2.15 -1.28
CA ARG A 62 -10.37 -3.38 -2.04
C ARG A 62 -11.54 -4.34 -1.90
N TYR A 63 -11.88 -4.99 -3.00
CA TYR A 63 -12.79 -6.12 -3.06
C TYR A 63 -12.02 -7.34 -3.58
N LEU A 64 -12.31 -8.51 -3.04
CA LEU A 64 -11.74 -9.78 -3.49
C LEU A 64 -12.83 -10.63 -4.16
N PRO A 65 -13.09 -10.47 -5.48
CA PRO A 65 -14.10 -11.30 -6.17
C PRO A 65 -13.87 -12.80 -6.00
N THR A 66 -12.60 -13.21 -5.92
CA THR A 66 -12.18 -14.59 -5.67
C THR A 66 -11.02 -14.58 -4.67
N SER A 67 -10.61 -15.75 -4.18
CA SER A 67 -9.43 -15.89 -3.32
C SER A 67 -8.10 -15.57 -4.03
N ASN A 68 -8.12 -15.33 -5.34
CA ASN A 68 -6.93 -15.09 -6.17
C ASN A 68 -6.98 -13.75 -6.92
N SER A 69 -8.07 -12.98 -6.82
CA SER A 69 -8.24 -11.71 -7.53
C SER A 69 -8.63 -10.60 -6.56
N SER A 70 -8.03 -9.43 -6.70
CA SER A 70 -8.45 -8.21 -6.00
C SER A 70 -8.60 -7.07 -6.99
N ILE A 71 -9.65 -6.28 -6.79
CA ILE A 71 -9.90 -5.04 -7.51
C ILE A 71 -10.10 -3.96 -6.45
N GLY A 72 -9.67 -2.74 -6.73
CA GLY A 72 -9.84 -1.66 -5.79
C GLY A 72 -9.73 -0.27 -6.37
N VAL A 73 -10.07 0.69 -5.54
CA VAL A 73 -9.96 2.12 -5.81
C VAL A 73 -9.32 2.81 -4.62
N ASP A 74 -8.42 3.75 -4.88
CA ASP A 74 -7.86 4.65 -3.88
C ASP A 74 -8.30 6.07 -4.20
N ILE A 75 -8.89 6.72 -3.20
CA ILE A 75 -9.36 8.11 -3.28
C ILE A 75 -8.52 8.91 -2.29
N PRO A 76 -7.50 9.65 -2.77
CA PRO A 76 -6.62 10.39 -1.89
C PRO A 76 -7.00 11.86 -1.73
N TYR A 77 -6.90 12.32 -0.50
CA TYR A 77 -6.90 13.73 -0.15
C TYR A 77 -5.49 14.17 0.20
N LEU A 78 -5.11 15.37 -0.23
CA LEU A 78 -3.77 15.92 -0.04
C LEU A 78 -3.88 17.32 0.55
N ASN A 79 -3.23 17.54 1.69
CA ASN A 79 -2.87 18.88 2.12
C ASN A 79 -1.41 19.11 1.77
N TYR A 80 -1.09 20.29 1.23
CA TYR A 80 0.25 20.64 0.81
C TYR A 80 0.64 22.02 1.34
N ASP A 81 1.90 22.15 1.71
CA ASP A 81 2.55 23.42 2.04
C ASP A 81 3.91 23.43 1.32
N ILE A 82 3.99 24.19 0.24
CA ILE A 82 5.16 24.28 -0.64
C ILE A 82 5.90 25.58 -0.33
N ASP A 83 7.15 25.44 0.08
CA ASP A 83 7.99 26.55 0.52
C ASP A 83 8.03 27.67 -0.52
N ASN A 84 7.69 28.89 -0.08
CA ASN A 84 7.68 30.12 -0.89
C ASN A 84 6.80 30.05 -2.16
N LYS A 85 5.83 29.15 -2.23
CA LYS A 85 4.90 29.04 -3.36
C LYS A 85 3.45 29.07 -2.91
N ALA A 86 2.92 27.93 -2.50
CA ALA A 86 1.49 27.75 -2.29
C ALA A 86 1.23 26.72 -1.20
N SER A 87 0.20 26.97 -0.42
CA SER A 87 -0.36 26.01 0.53
C SER A 87 -1.85 25.85 0.27
N GLY A 88 -2.37 24.66 0.54
CA GLY A 88 -3.75 24.35 0.21
C GLY A 88 -4.10 22.90 0.45
N SER A 89 -5.28 22.53 -0.05
CA SER A 89 -5.77 21.16 0.01
C SER A 89 -6.56 20.81 -1.23
N ALA A 90 -6.37 19.58 -1.70
CA ALA A 90 -6.95 19.10 -2.94
C ALA A 90 -7.20 17.60 -2.87
N LEU A 91 -8.06 17.11 -3.75
CA LEU A 91 -8.02 15.68 -4.09
C LEU A 91 -6.77 15.43 -4.93
N ALA A 92 -6.09 14.34 -4.63
CA ALA A 92 -4.97 13.85 -5.42
C ALA A 92 -5.47 12.85 -6.49
N ASP A 93 -4.54 12.36 -7.31
CA ASP A 93 -4.85 11.45 -8.42
C ASP A 93 -5.47 10.14 -7.93
N ILE A 94 -6.70 9.84 -8.39
CA ILE A 94 -7.44 8.62 -8.04
C ILE A 94 -6.74 7.42 -8.69
N LYS A 95 -6.65 6.30 -7.95
CA LYS A 95 -5.96 5.09 -8.44
C LYS A 95 -6.93 3.91 -8.52
N ILE A 96 -6.99 3.24 -9.67
CA ILE A 96 -7.70 1.97 -9.85
C ILE A 96 -6.68 0.83 -9.83
N ILE A 97 -6.94 -0.21 -9.06
CA ILE A 97 -5.96 -1.26 -8.80
C ILE A 97 -6.55 -2.62 -9.14
N GLY A 98 -5.79 -3.41 -9.88
CA GLY A 98 -6.09 -4.79 -10.18
C GLY A 98 -4.94 -5.68 -9.74
N LYS A 99 -5.25 -6.84 -9.15
CA LYS A 99 -4.23 -7.79 -8.70
C LYS A 99 -4.72 -9.21 -8.89
N TYR A 100 -3.85 -10.08 -9.38
CA TYR A 100 -4.15 -11.49 -9.63
C TYR A 100 -3.03 -12.40 -9.15
N GLN A 101 -3.32 -13.27 -8.20
CA GLN A 101 -2.43 -14.30 -7.66
C GLN A 101 -2.48 -15.54 -8.55
N PHE A 102 -1.44 -15.75 -9.36
CA PHE A 102 -1.36 -16.86 -10.32
C PHE A 102 -0.54 -18.05 -9.81
N PHE A 103 0.25 -17.87 -8.73
CA PHE A 103 1.03 -18.96 -8.14
C PHE A 103 0.85 -19.00 -6.62
N ARG A 104 0.65 -20.22 -6.10
CA ARG A 104 0.61 -20.50 -4.66
C ARG A 104 1.17 -21.89 -4.39
N LYS A 105 2.12 -21.99 -3.45
CA LYS A 105 2.64 -23.23 -2.91
C LYS A 105 2.62 -23.16 -1.38
N ASP A 106 1.73 -23.94 -0.79
CA ASP A 106 1.57 -24.03 0.66
C ASP A 106 2.31 -25.25 1.21
N ALA A 107 2.88 -25.10 2.41
CA ALA A 107 3.44 -26.19 3.19
C ALA A 107 3.17 -25.95 4.67
N THR A 108 3.48 -26.92 5.53
CA THR A 108 3.25 -26.78 6.98
C THR A 108 3.98 -25.56 7.54
N GLY A 109 3.19 -24.59 8.04
CA GLY A 109 3.70 -23.37 8.67
C GLY A 109 4.35 -22.36 7.71
N LYS A 110 4.22 -22.53 6.39
CA LYS A 110 4.78 -21.61 5.39
C LYS A 110 4.01 -21.59 4.07
N THR A 111 4.04 -20.46 3.37
CA THR A 111 3.43 -20.30 2.05
C THR A 111 4.33 -19.45 1.16
N PHE A 112 4.43 -19.82 -0.12
CA PHE A 112 5.05 -19.00 -1.16
C PHE A 112 4.00 -18.66 -2.21
N ARG A 113 3.88 -17.38 -2.55
CA ARG A 113 2.87 -16.90 -3.51
C ARG A 113 3.44 -15.85 -4.44
N ILE A 114 2.88 -15.77 -5.65
CA ILE A 114 3.20 -14.76 -6.65
C ILE A 114 1.90 -14.19 -7.23
N SER A 115 1.88 -12.88 -7.42
CA SER A 115 0.78 -12.16 -8.03
C SER A 115 1.25 -11.10 -9.00
N ALA A 116 0.51 -10.92 -10.09
CA ALA A 116 0.62 -9.75 -10.95
C ALA A 116 -0.27 -8.64 -10.40
N LYS A 117 0.17 -7.39 -10.57
CA LYS A 117 -0.48 -6.18 -10.08
C LYS A 117 -0.44 -5.11 -11.15
N THR A 118 -1.52 -4.36 -11.27
CA THR A 118 -1.56 -3.13 -12.04
C THR A 118 -2.22 -2.02 -11.24
N VAL A 119 -1.71 -0.81 -11.39
CA VAL A 119 -2.30 0.41 -10.83
C VAL A 119 -2.46 1.41 -11.96
N GLN A 120 -3.66 1.94 -12.13
CA GLN A 120 -4.00 2.96 -13.11
C GLN A 120 -4.27 4.24 -12.35
N THR A 121 -3.34 5.20 -12.45
CA THR A 121 -3.44 6.51 -11.83
C THR A 121 -4.11 7.46 -12.81
N LEU A 122 -5.23 8.04 -12.40
CA LEU A 122 -6.03 8.94 -13.22
C LEU A 122 -5.67 10.39 -12.89
N PRO A 123 -5.53 11.28 -13.91
CA PRO A 123 -5.17 12.68 -13.72
C PRO A 123 -6.38 13.50 -13.22
N THR A 124 -6.88 13.16 -12.03
CA THR A 124 -8.05 13.80 -11.42
C THR A 124 -7.66 14.83 -10.36
N GLY A 125 -6.42 14.78 -9.88
CA GLY A 125 -5.90 15.69 -8.88
C GLY A 125 -5.32 16.96 -9.49
N GLU A 126 -5.03 17.93 -8.62
CA GLU A 126 -4.31 19.14 -9.01
C GLU A 126 -2.86 18.78 -9.40
N GLU A 127 -2.37 19.38 -10.50
CA GLU A 127 -1.00 19.20 -10.98
C GLU A 127 -0.01 19.97 -10.09
N LEU A 128 0.48 19.30 -9.04
CA LEU A 128 1.41 19.87 -8.07
C LEU A 128 2.87 19.47 -8.33
N ASP A 129 3.09 18.59 -9.31
CA ASP A 129 4.38 17.96 -9.63
C ASP A 129 5.02 17.31 -8.38
N LEU A 130 4.18 16.56 -7.64
CA LEU A 130 4.56 15.80 -6.45
C LEU A 130 4.54 14.32 -6.80
N MET A 131 5.74 13.76 -7.02
CA MET A 131 5.89 12.35 -7.36
C MET A 131 5.19 11.44 -6.35
N GLU A 132 4.53 10.40 -6.86
CA GLU A 132 3.69 9.43 -6.15
C GLU A 132 2.41 9.96 -5.48
N LEU A 133 2.35 11.27 -5.17
CA LEU A 133 1.23 11.92 -4.48
C LEU A 133 0.22 12.51 -5.47
N SER A 134 0.62 13.51 -6.26
CA SER A 134 -0.23 14.19 -7.23
C SER A 134 0.64 14.75 -8.36
N THR A 135 0.56 14.12 -9.52
CA THR A 135 1.33 14.53 -10.70
C THR A 135 0.45 15.18 -11.76
N GLY A 136 -0.88 15.01 -11.67
CA GLY A 136 -1.80 15.48 -12.72
C GLY A 136 -1.65 14.70 -14.03
N LYS A 137 -0.90 13.58 -14.04
CA LYS A 137 -0.63 12.77 -15.21
C LYS A 137 -1.27 11.39 -15.08
N TYR A 138 -1.73 10.87 -16.21
CA TYR A 138 -2.10 9.46 -16.28
C TYR A 138 -0.84 8.59 -16.18
N ALA A 139 -0.89 7.53 -15.37
CA ALA A 139 0.21 6.58 -15.25
C ALA A 139 -0.31 5.15 -15.09
N GLY A 140 0.32 4.22 -15.78
CA GLY A 140 0.09 2.79 -15.66
C GLY A 140 1.27 2.11 -14.98
N TYR A 141 1.06 1.59 -13.77
CA TYR A 141 2.03 0.74 -13.09
C TYR A 141 1.72 -0.73 -13.34
N TYR A 142 2.75 -1.52 -13.62
CA TYR A 142 2.66 -2.97 -13.83
C TYR A 142 3.76 -3.65 -13.04
N GLY A 143 3.40 -4.58 -12.16
CA GLY A 143 4.36 -5.23 -11.29
C GLY A 143 4.05 -6.67 -10.95
N ILE A 144 5.09 -7.40 -10.59
CA ILE A 144 5.03 -8.75 -10.03
C ILE A 144 5.41 -8.66 -8.56
N VAL A 145 4.55 -9.23 -7.71
CA VAL A 145 4.76 -9.30 -6.27
C VAL A 145 4.95 -10.77 -5.90
N ALA A 146 6.07 -11.10 -5.27
CA ALA A 146 6.35 -12.41 -4.69
C ALA A 146 6.42 -12.30 -3.16
N GLY A 147 6.05 -13.37 -2.47
CA GLY A 147 6.02 -13.35 -1.01
C GLY A 147 6.17 -14.73 -0.43
N TYR A 148 7.04 -14.84 0.56
CA TYR A 148 7.31 -16.03 1.35
C TYR A 148 7.00 -15.75 2.81
N GLU A 149 5.95 -16.36 3.33
CA GLU A 149 5.52 -16.15 4.71
C GLU A 149 5.67 -17.44 5.51
N THR A 150 6.22 -17.32 6.71
CA THR A 150 6.33 -18.39 7.70
C THR A 150 5.75 -17.95 9.04
N LEU A 151 5.58 -18.87 9.99
CA LEU A 151 5.16 -18.49 11.35
C LEU A 151 6.16 -17.59 12.10
N LYS A 152 7.40 -17.46 11.61
CA LYS A 152 8.49 -16.73 12.29
C LYS A 152 8.94 -15.46 11.57
N TYR A 153 8.75 -15.40 10.26
CA TYR A 153 9.14 -14.26 9.45
C TYR A 153 8.42 -14.28 8.10
N GLY A 154 8.32 -13.10 7.50
CA GLY A 154 7.82 -12.86 6.14
C GLY A 154 8.86 -12.17 5.29
N ILE A 155 8.89 -12.50 4.01
CA ILE A 155 9.69 -11.82 2.99
C ILE A 155 8.74 -11.45 1.85
N SER A 156 8.74 -10.19 1.47
CA SER A 156 7.95 -9.65 0.37
C SER A 156 8.87 -8.98 -0.65
N ASN A 157 8.55 -9.15 -1.92
CA ASN A 157 9.32 -8.64 -3.03
C ASN A 157 8.36 -8.12 -4.09
N GLU A 158 8.65 -6.94 -4.64
CA GLU A 158 7.88 -6.37 -5.74
C GLU A 158 8.84 -5.79 -6.77
N LEU A 159 8.63 -6.16 -8.03
CA LEU A 159 9.32 -5.58 -9.17
C LEU A 159 8.27 -5.02 -10.12
N GLY A 160 8.41 -3.76 -10.52
CA GLY A 160 7.45 -3.15 -11.42
C GLY A 160 8.00 -1.97 -12.20
N TYR A 161 7.20 -1.57 -13.18
CA TYR A 161 7.47 -0.44 -14.05
C TYR A 161 6.25 0.47 -14.06
N ASN A 162 6.46 1.75 -13.78
CA ASN A 162 5.50 2.81 -13.98
C ASN A 162 5.72 3.43 -15.35
N ALA A 163 4.70 3.42 -16.20
CA ALA A 163 4.72 4.04 -17.52
C ALA A 163 3.79 5.26 -17.53
N VAL A 164 4.31 6.40 -17.96
CA VAL A 164 3.59 7.65 -18.18
C VAL A 164 3.61 7.95 -19.68
N PRO A 165 2.50 8.32 -20.32
CA PRO A 165 2.45 8.46 -21.79
C PRO A 165 3.48 9.42 -22.40
N ASP A 166 3.93 10.42 -21.64
CA ASP A 166 4.95 11.38 -22.09
C ASP A 166 6.39 10.96 -21.73
N GLY A 167 6.56 9.81 -21.09
CA GLY A 167 7.84 9.26 -20.64
C GLY A 167 8.54 10.06 -19.54
N THR A 168 7.98 11.17 -19.07
CA THR A 168 8.71 12.10 -18.19
C THR A 168 8.90 11.59 -16.77
N LEU A 169 8.14 10.56 -16.38
CA LEU A 169 8.08 10.00 -15.02
C LEU A 169 8.01 8.47 -15.08
N ASP A 170 8.58 7.87 -16.14
CA ASP A 170 8.72 6.43 -16.16
C ASP A 170 9.67 6.01 -15.06
N GLU A 171 9.30 4.94 -14.35
CA GLU A 171 10.01 4.54 -13.14
C GLU A 171 10.11 3.02 -13.08
N PHE A 172 11.35 2.53 -12.98
CA PHE A 172 11.60 1.19 -12.51
C PHE A 172 11.56 1.18 -10.98
N ARG A 173 10.70 0.33 -10.43
CA ARG A 173 10.48 0.23 -8.99
C ARG A 173 10.76 -1.16 -8.48
N TYR A 174 11.57 -1.24 -7.43
CA TYR A 174 11.84 -2.47 -6.72
C TYR A 174 11.59 -2.30 -5.23
N LYS A 175 10.79 -3.18 -4.62
CA LYS A 175 10.56 -3.20 -3.18
C LYS A 175 10.97 -4.52 -2.57
N LEU A 176 11.56 -4.46 -1.39
CA LEU A 176 11.94 -5.61 -0.59
C LEU A 176 11.51 -5.36 0.86
N GLY A 177 10.69 -6.23 1.42
CA GLY A 177 10.19 -6.07 2.79
C GLY A 177 10.38 -7.34 3.61
N PHE A 178 10.77 -7.18 4.86
CA PHE A 178 10.88 -8.23 5.86
C PHE A 178 9.89 -7.99 7.00
N GLY A 179 9.10 -9.01 7.34
CA GLY A 179 8.15 -8.98 8.45
C GLY A 179 8.59 -9.91 9.57
N LEU A 180 8.55 -9.45 10.83
CA LEU A 180 8.89 -10.23 12.01
C LEU A 180 7.72 -10.22 13.01
N PRO A 181 6.95 -11.31 13.12
CA PRO A 181 5.95 -11.48 14.16
C PRO A 181 6.59 -11.62 15.55
N LEU A 182 6.18 -10.77 16.49
CA LEU A 182 6.67 -10.78 17.87
C LEU A 182 5.84 -11.68 18.79
N LEU A 183 4.59 -11.95 18.41
CA LEU A 183 3.68 -12.81 19.19
C LEU A 183 3.55 -14.17 18.53
N LYS A 184 3.38 -15.22 19.34
CA LYS A 184 3.05 -16.55 18.83
C LYS A 184 1.72 -16.49 18.07
N PRO A 185 1.58 -17.21 16.95
CA PRO A 185 0.30 -17.34 16.25
C PRO A 185 -0.79 -17.86 17.20
N GLN A 186 -1.90 -17.12 17.31
CA GLN A 186 -3.05 -17.47 18.15
C GLN A 186 -4.36 -17.14 17.41
N TYR A 187 -5.42 -17.91 17.71
CA TYR A 187 -6.79 -17.63 17.27
C TYR A 187 -7.67 -17.17 18.46
N PRO A 188 -8.47 -16.09 18.33
CA PRO A 188 -8.52 -15.13 17.21
C PRO A 188 -7.18 -14.41 17.02
N ASN A 189 -6.92 -13.89 15.82
CA ASN A 189 -5.65 -13.22 15.52
C ASN A 189 -5.37 -12.07 16.51
N LYS A 190 -4.16 -12.13 17.08
CA LYS A 190 -3.56 -11.08 17.89
C LYS A 190 -2.08 -11.08 17.57
N GLN A 191 -1.64 -10.10 16.80
CA GLN A 191 -0.27 -10.04 16.31
C GLN A 191 0.32 -8.65 16.51
N VAL A 192 1.59 -8.63 16.85
CA VAL A 192 2.44 -7.44 16.76
C VAL A 192 3.56 -7.82 15.80
N ASN A 193 3.72 -7.07 14.72
CA ASN A 193 4.72 -7.35 13.69
C ASN A 193 5.64 -6.14 13.55
N LEU A 194 6.94 -6.39 13.40
CA LEU A 194 7.91 -5.39 12.94
C LEU A 194 8.13 -5.55 11.44
N PHE A 195 8.30 -4.44 10.73
CA PHE A 195 8.57 -4.41 9.30
C PHE A 195 9.81 -3.60 8.99
N PHE A 196 10.65 -4.14 8.09
CA PHE A 196 11.86 -3.53 7.57
C PHE A 196 11.72 -3.53 6.05
N GLU A 197 11.50 -2.38 5.45
CA GLU A 197 11.09 -2.27 4.06
C GLU A 197 12.00 -1.34 3.29
N TYR A 198 12.46 -1.78 2.12
CA TYR A 198 13.27 -1.01 1.19
C TYR A 198 12.45 -0.72 -0.06
N THR A 199 12.48 0.52 -0.53
CA THR A 199 11.90 0.91 -1.81
C THR A 199 12.97 1.57 -2.64
N ASN A 200 13.27 0.97 -3.79
CA ASN A 200 14.10 1.53 -4.81
C ASN A 200 13.22 2.09 -5.94
N SER A 201 13.52 3.33 -6.31
CA SER A 201 12.88 4.06 -7.39
C SER A 201 13.96 4.60 -8.32
N TRP A 202 13.90 4.21 -9.60
CA TRP A 202 14.80 4.69 -10.63
C TRP A 202 13.99 5.25 -11.79
N LEU A 203 14.08 6.57 -11.98
CA LEU A 203 13.43 7.28 -13.06
C LEU A 203 14.38 7.31 -14.25
N VAL A 204 14.01 6.59 -15.30
CA VAL A 204 14.94 6.19 -16.36
C VAL A 204 15.34 7.39 -17.22
N GLU A 205 14.41 8.29 -17.53
CA GLU A 205 14.61 9.44 -18.41
C GLU A 205 15.28 10.61 -17.71
N ARG A 206 15.10 10.72 -16.39
CA ARG A 206 15.67 11.80 -15.58
C ARG A 206 17.02 11.44 -14.93
N ASP A 207 17.40 10.17 -15.01
CA ASP A 207 18.53 9.59 -14.28
C ASP A 207 18.47 9.89 -12.77
N TRP A 208 17.26 9.85 -12.21
CA TRP A 208 17.04 10.08 -10.78
C TRP A 208 16.89 8.75 -10.06
N TYR A 209 17.66 8.58 -9.01
CA TYR A 209 17.65 7.39 -8.18
C TYR A 209 17.24 7.75 -6.75
N GLN A 210 16.51 6.83 -6.12
CA GLN A 210 16.23 6.90 -4.70
C GLN A 210 16.15 5.50 -4.11
N LEU A 211 16.77 5.34 -2.94
CA LEU A 211 16.64 4.18 -2.08
C LEU A 211 16.11 4.64 -0.72
N LEU A 212 14.90 4.20 -0.41
CA LEU A 212 14.22 4.48 0.85
C LEU A 212 14.29 3.26 1.76
N TYR A 213 14.42 3.52 3.07
CA TYR A 213 14.26 2.52 4.11
C TYR A 213 13.13 2.93 5.05
N ALA A 214 12.22 2.00 5.32
CA ALA A 214 11.13 2.17 6.26
C ALA A 214 11.20 1.12 7.39
N GLN A 215 11.12 1.61 8.62
CA GLN A 215 10.92 0.78 9.81
C GLN A 215 9.50 1.00 10.29
N GLY A 216 8.74 -0.09 10.42
CA GLY A 216 7.37 -0.03 10.88
C GLY A 216 7.01 -1.06 11.95
N ILE A 217 5.91 -0.78 12.64
CA ILE A 217 5.24 -1.66 13.58
C ILE A 217 3.76 -1.74 13.22
N GLN A 218 3.21 -2.95 13.36
CA GLN A 218 1.82 -3.20 13.06
C GLN A 218 1.19 -4.01 14.19
N TYR A 219 0.00 -3.58 14.62
CA TYR A 219 -0.85 -4.34 15.54
C TYR A 219 -2.10 -4.83 14.82
N ALA A 220 -2.28 -6.15 14.72
CA ALA A 220 -3.45 -6.76 14.10
C ALA A 220 -4.28 -7.53 15.15
N ARG A 221 -5.59 -7.24 15.20
CA ARG A 221 -6.55 -7.90 16.08
C ARG A 221 -7.92 -8.04 15.40
N LYS A 222 -8.43 -9.26 15.32
CA LYS A 222 -9.67 -9.59 14.59
C LYS A 222 -9.62 -9.05 13.16
N ALA A 223 -10.64 -8.29 12.77
CA ALA A 223 -10.77 -7.65 11.46
C ALA A 223 -9.97 -6.34 11.31
N THR A 224 -9.33 -5.86 12.40
CA THR A 224 -8.70 -4.54 12.43
C THR A 224 -7.19 -4.65 12.50
N THR A 225 -6.50 -3.80 11.75
CA THR A 225 -5.05 -3.64 11.82
C THR A 225 -4.71 -2.16 11.97
N PHE A 226 -3.75 -1.84 12.82
CA PHE A 226 -3.17 -0.51 12.98
C PHE A 226 -1.70 -0.55 12.57
N GLU A 227 -1.26 0.45 11.83
CA GLU A 227 0.05 0.52 11.18
C GLU A 227 0.72 1.85 11.53
N LEU A 228 2.01 1.81 11.87
CA LEU A 228 2.87 2.98 12.06
C LEU A 228 4.24 2.69 11.45
N ALA A 229 4.79 3.59 10.64
CA ALA A 229 6.15 3.47 10.12
C ALA A 229 6.82 4.82 9.95
N ILE A 230 8.15 4.83 10.04
CA ILE A 230 8.98 5.95 9.62
C ILE A 230 9.81 5.50 8.41
N GLN A 231 9.92 6.35 7.41
CA GLN A 231 10.70 6.13 6.21
C GLN A 231 11.68 7.28 6.02
N VAL A 232 12.91 6.94 5.65
CA VAL A 232 14.00 7.88 5.39
C VAL A 232 14.72 7.49 4.10
N PRO A 233 15.28 8.45 3.36
CA PRO A 233 16.18 8.13 2.26
C PRO A 233 17.51 7.59 2.81
N LEU A 234 17.98 6.49 2.24
CA LEU A 234 19.36 6.03 2.38
C LEU A 234 20.25 6.62 1.29
N VAL A 235 19.69 6.76 0.08
CA VAL A 235 20.30 7.35 -1.10
C VAL A 235 19.21 8.15 -1.82
N SER A 236 19.51 9.36 -2.28
CA SER A 236 18.57 10.19 -3.04
C SER A 236 19.34 11.15 -3.93
N ASP A 237 19.10 11.03 -5.22
CA ASP A 237 19.86 11.66 -6.30
C ASP A 237 18.95 12.62 -7.07
N PHE A 238 17.78 12.92 -6.49
CA PHE A 238 16.78 13.77 -7.13
C PHE A 238 17.33 15.19 -7.23
N GLU A 239 16.81 15.94 -8.20
CA GLU A 239 17.11 17.35 -8.37
C GLU A 239 16.97 18.13 -7.05
N VAL A 240 17.89 19.08 -6.85
CA VAL A 240 17.96 19.91 -5.63
C VAL A 240 16.60 20.50 -5.30
N GLY A 241 16.19 20.38 -4.03
CA GLY A 241 14.88 20.84 -3.57
C GLY A 241 13.80 19.77 -3.62
N ARG A 242 14.00 18.62 -4.27
CA ARG A 242 12.98 17.55 -4.35
C ARG A 242 13.25 16.37 -3.41
N ASN A 243 14.41 16.33 -2.76
CA ASN A 243 14.76 15.18 -1.93
C ASN A 243 13.79 15.01 -0.77
N LEU A 244 13.41 13.75 -0.53
CA LEU A 244 12.71 13.36 0.68
C LEU A 244 13.62 13.63 1.87
N ARG A 245 13.10 14.17 2.97
CA ARG A 245 13.79 14.19 4.26
C ARG A 245 13.35 13.00 5.10
N TYR A 246 12.04 12.83 5.25
CA TYR A 246 11.43 11.67 5.87
C TYR A 246 9.93 11.61 5.55
N SER A 247 9.36 10.42 5.74
CA SER A 247 7.90 10.22 5.77
C SER A 247 7.51 9.48 7.05
N ILE A 248 6.39 9.89 7.65
CA ILE A 248 5.75 9.15 8.74
C ILE A 248 4.43 8.60 8.22
N PHE A 249 4.25 7.29 8.31
CA PHE A 249 3.03 6.61 7.92
C PHE A 249 2.25 6.19 9.16
N PHE A 250 0.95 6.47 9.21
CA PHE A 250 0.08 5.91 10.23
C PHE A 250 -1.30 5.64 9.65
N GLY A 251 -1.95 4.58 10.13
CA GLY A 251 -3.24 4.24 9.58
C GLY A 251 -3.87 3.00 10.16
N GLY A 252 -4.94 2.59 9.50
CA GLY A 252 -5.73 1.46 9.91
C GLY A 252 -6.40 0.76 8.73
N ARG A 253 -6.68 -0.52 8.94
CA ARG A 253 -7.34 -1.40 7.99
C ARG A 253 -8.46 -2.13 8.68
N PHE A 254 -9.59 -2.24 7.99
CA PHE A 254 -10.75 -2.99 8.42
C PHE A 254 -11.21 -3.93 7.30
N THR A 255 -11.39 -5.21 7.61
CA THR A 255 -11.85 -6.24 6.67
C THR A 255 -13.23 -6.75 7.07
N PHE A 256 -14.18 -6.81 6.15
CA PHE A 256 -15.57 -7.22 6.40
C PHE A 256 -16.16 -8.00 5.23
#